data_AF-A0A6J5TLB6-F1
#
_entry.id   AF-A0A6J5TLB6-F1
#
_cell.length_a   1.000
_cell.length_b   1.000
_cell.length_c   1.000
_cell.angle_alpha   90.00
_cell.angle_beta   90.00
_cell.angle_gamma   90.00
#
_symmetry.space_group_name_H-M   'P 1'
#
loop_
_entity.id
_entity.type
_entity.pdbx_description
1 polymer ?
#
loop_
_entity_poly.entity_id
_entity_poly.type
_entity_poly.pdbx_seq_one_letter_code
_entity_poly.pdbx_strand_id
1 'polypeptide(L)'
;MASGKPIWDHSLGVNIFKLLMRIRRDELAQILEDLCEEGKDFIGKCFAMDLRKLWTAEMLLSHPFVSDYDIVLVKDKEELFWWFTISNRQF
;
A
#
# COMPACT_ATOMS: atom_id res chain seq x y z
N MET A 1 -1.99 -7.40 -4.91
CA MET A 1 -2.78 -6.79 -3.82
C MET A 1 -3.47 -7.93 -3.07
N ALA A 2 -3.58 -7.86 -1.74
CA ALA A 2 -3.95 -8.99 -0.88
C ALA A 2 -5.19 -9.79 -1.34
N SER A 3 -6.29 -9.11 -1.68
CA SER A 3 -7.54 -9.78 -2.09
C SER A 3 -7.78 -9.87 -3.60
N GLY A 4 -6.97 -9.16 -4.40
CA GLY A 4 -7.23 -8.98 -5.85
C GLY A 4 -8.51 -8.22 -6.21
N LYS A 5 -9.27 -7.71 -5.22
CA LYS A 5 -10.52 -6.96 -5.39
C LYS A 5 -10.36 -5.53 -4.84
N PRO A 6 -11.05 -4.53 -5.41
CA PRO A 6 -11.04 -3.17 -4.86
C PRO A 6 -11.72 -3.16 -3.48
N ILE A 7 -11.23 -2.28 -2.60
CA ILE A 7 -11.76 -2.10 -1.24
C ILE A 7 -13.25 -1.72 -1.27
N TRP A 8 -13.63 -0.80 -2.15
CA TRP A 8 -15.03 -0.43 -2.35
C TRP A 8 -15.55 -0.99 -3.67
N ASP A 9 -16.71 -1.63 -3.62
CA ASP A 9 -17.40 -2.10 -4.82
C ASP A 9 -17.85 -0.92 -5.68
N HIS A 10 -17.54 -1.00 -6.98
CA HIS A 10 -17.88 0.00 -7.99
C HIS A 10 -18.74 -0.61 -9.11
N SER A 11 -19.57 -1.61 -8.76
CA SER A 11 -20.51 -2.23 -9.69
C SER A 11 -21.27 -1.21 -10.55
N LEU A 12 -21.53 -1.58 -11.79
CA LEU A 12 -22.09 -0.70 -12.81
C LEU A 12 -23.50 -0.24 -12.37
N GLY A 13 -23.63 1.06 -12.04
CA GLY A 13 -24.86 1.64 -11.49
C GLY A 13 -24.74 2.19 -10.06
N VAL A 14 -23.60 2.01 -9.38
CA VAL A 14 -23.37 2.63 -8.07
C VAL A 14 -23.24 4.14 -8.22
N ASN A 15 -24.06 4.87 -7.45
CA ASN A 15 -23.96 6.32 -7.37
C ASN A 15 -22.61 6.72 -6.77
N ILE A 16 -21.76 7.37 -7.57
CA ILE A 16 -20.42 7.83 -7.19
C ILE A 16 -20.46 8.68 -5.90
N PHE A 17 -21.52 9.47 -5.70
CA PHE A 17 -21.71 10.26 -4.49
C PHE A 17 -21.89 9.38 -3.24
N LYS A 18 -22.60 8.24 -3.36
CA LYS A 18 -22.68 7.25 -2.27
C LYS A 18 -21.33 6.59 -2.00
N LEU A 19 -20.55 6.32 -3.04
CA LEU A 19 -19.19 5.77 -2.92
C LEU A 19 -18.26 6.75 -2.17
N LEU A 20 -18.26 8.01 -2.58
CA LEU A 20 -17.48 9.08 -1.93
C LEU A 20 -17.87 9.26 -0.47
N MET A 21 -19.17 9.20 -0.15
CA MET A 21 -19.63 9.28 1.24
C MET A 21 -19.18 8.07 2.08
N ARG A 22 -19.08 6.87 1.50
CA ARG A 22 -18.54 5.68 2.17
C ARG A 22 -17.05 5.81 2.47
N ILE A 23 -16.27 6.25 1.49
CA ILE A 23 -14.83 6.53 1.65
C ILE A 23 -14.63 7.58 2.76
N ARG A 24 -15.45 8.65 2.74
CA ARG A 24 -15.41 9.71 3.75
C ARG A 24 -15.80 9.25 5.16
N ARG A 25 -16.59 8.18 5.29
CA ARG A 25 -17.12 7.71 6.57
C ARG A 25 -16.21 6.70 7.25
N ASP A 26 -15.08 6.35 6.63
CA ASP A 26 -14.20 5.29 7.13
C ASP A 26 -14.96 3.96 7.33
N GLU A 27 -15.92 3.68 6.43
CA GLU A 27 -16.58 2.37 6.40
C GLU A 27 -15.55 1.35 5.92
N LEU A 28 -15.00 0.61 6.88
CA LEU A 28 -14.09 -0.51 6.64
C LEU A 28 -14.77 -1.55 5.76
N ALA A 29 -14.13 -1.87 4.64
CA ALA A 29 -14.64 -2.85 3.70
C ALA A 29 -14.53 -4.27 4.28
N GLN A 30 -15.41 -5.17 3.83
CA GLN A 30 -15.39 -6.60 4.20
C GLN A 30 -14.03 -7.28 3.96
N ILE A 31 -13.28 -6.82 2.95
CA ILE A 31 -11.92 -7.31 2.66
C ILE A 31 -10.97 -7.12 3.86
N LEU A 32 -11.23 -6.14 4.73
CA LEU A 32 -10.44 -5.90 5.93
C LEU A 32 -10.77 -6.87 7.06
N GLU A 33 -11.95 -7.50 7.06
CA GLU A 33 -12.32 -8.49 8.10
C GLU A 33 -11.45 -9.75 7.99
N ASP A 34 -11.11 -10.14 6.76
CA ASP A 34 -10.30 -11.33 6.45
C ASP A 34 -8.79 -11.14 6.69
N LEU A 35 -8.33 -9.94 7.05
CA LEU A 35 -6.92 -9.67 7.31
C LEU A 35 -6.51 -10.06 8.74
N CYS A 36 -5.22 -10.38 8.91
CA CYS A 36 -4.61 -10.48 10.23
C CYS A 36 -4.72 -9.16 10.99
N GLU A 37 -4.65 -9.22 12.32
CA GLU A 37 -4.78 -8.04 13.17
C GLU A 37 -3.72 -6.96 12.86
N GLU A 38 -2.48 -7.36 12.54
CA GLU A 38 -1.44 -6.42 12.12
C GLU A 38 -1.74 -5.76 10.76
N GLY A 39 -2.36 -6.50 9.84
CA GLY A 39 -2.78 -5.97 8.54
C GLY A 39 -3.94 -5.00 8.65
N LYS A 40 -4.90 -5.27 9.55
CA LYS A 40 -6.00 -4.35 9.88
C LYS A 40 -5.47 -3.04 10.45
N ASP A 41 -4.55 -3.09 11.41
CA ASP A 41 -3.95 -1.91 12.03
C ASP A 41 -3.15 -1.07 11.02
N PHE A 42 -2.37 -1.74 10.16
CA PHE A 42 -1.62 -1.06 9.09
C PHE A 42 -2.54 -0.33 8.12
N ILE A 43 -3.60 -0.98 7.66
CA ILE A 43 -4.55 -0.38 6.72
C ILE A 43 -5.35 0.75 7.39
N GLY A 44 -5.77 0.59 8.65
CA GLY A 44 -6.43 1.66 9.41
C GLY A 44 -5.58 2.93 9.50
N LYS A 45 -4.25 2.78 9.66
CA LYS A 45 -3.30 3.91 9.64
C LYS A 45 -3.13 4.52 8.26
N CYS A 46 -3.24 3.72 7.19
CA CYS A 46 -3.18 4.21 5.81
C CYS A 46 -4.42 5.05 5.41
N PHE A 47 -5.61 4.65 5.87
CA PHE A 47 -6.88 5.30 5.52
C PHE A 47 -7.37 6.31 6.56
N ALA A 48 -6.50 6.76 7.48
CA ALA A 48 -6.85 7.73 8.50
C ALA A 48 -7.46 9.00 7.88
N MET A 49 -8.72 9.27 8.24
CA MET A 49 -9.51 10.40 7.74
C MET A 49 -8.92 11.77 8.10
N ASP A 50 -8.22 11.85 9.24
CA ASP A 50 -7.54 13.05 9.70
C ASP A 50 -6.13 13.13 9.09
N LEU A 51 -5.90 14.11 8.20
CA LEU A 51 -4.58 14.39 7.63
C LEU A 51 -3.49 14.64 8.68
N ARG A 52 -3.87 15.08 9.89
CA ARG A 52 -2.95 15.30 11.02
C ARG A 52 -2.56 14.01 11.75
N LYS A 53 -3.34 12.95 11.56
CA LYS A 53 -3.09 11.60 12.11
C LYS A 53 -2.64 10.63 11.02
N LEU A 54 -2.57 11.06 9.77
CA LEU A 54 -2.06 10.29 8.66
C LEU A 54 -0.59 9.97 8.93
N TRP A 55 -0.25 8.69 8.91
CA TRP A 55 1.13 8.28 9.03
C TRP A 55 1.85 8.64 7.74
N THR A 56 3.03 9.26 7.86
CA THR A 56 3.91 9.44 6.70
C THR A 56 4.41 8.09 6.21
N ALA A 57 4.86 8.03 4.96
CA ALA A 57 5.41 6.80 4.38
C ALA A 57 6.53 6.19 5.26
N GLU A 58 7.37 7.05 5.85
CA GLU A 58 8.43 6.64 6.78
C GLU A 58 7.88 5.96 8.05
N MET A 59 6.78 6.47 8.61
CA MET A 59 6.14 5.88 9.77
C MET A 59 5.43 4.56 9.40
N LEU A 60 4.78 4.49 8.23
CA LEU A 60 4.17 3.26 7.74
C LEU A 60 5.20 2.14 7.49
N LEU A 61 6.39 2.48 6.99
CA LEU A 61 7.48 1.52 6.79
C LEU A 61 8.01 0.93 8.10
N SER A 62 7.88 1.65 9.22
CA SER A 62 8.23 1.16 10.56
C SER A 62 7.15 0.27 11.21
N HIS A 63 6.01 0.07 10.55
CA HIS A 63 4.92 -0.72 11.10
C HIS A 63 5.25 -2.22 11.11
N PRO A 64 4.90 -3.00 12.16
CA PRO A 64 5.19 -4.45 12.25
C PRO A 64 4.77 -5.25 11.02
N PHE A 65 3.64 -4.88 10.40
CA PHE A 65 3.16 -5.47 9.14
C PHE A 65 4.16 -5.41 7.98
N VAL A 66 5.02 -4.39 7.94
CA VAL A 66 6.01 -4.14 6.88
C VAL A 66 7.43 -4.33 7.38
N SER A 67 7.73 -3.94 8.62
CA SER A 67 9.08 -3.93 9.18
C SER A 67 9.65 -5.32 9.46
N ASP A 68 8.80 -6.35 9.56
CA ASP A 68 9.21 -7.74 9.73
C ASP A 68 9.62 -8.39 8.40
N TYR A 69 9.33 -7.73 7.28
CA TYR A 69 9.98 -8.01 6.03
C TYR A 69 11.26 -7.20 6.03
N ASP A 70 12.41 -7.89 5.95
CA ASP A 70 13.63 -7.26 5.48
C ASP A 70 13.23 -6.47 4.24
N ILE A 71 13.29 -5.15 4.34
CA ILE A 71 13.18 -4.27 3.19
C ILE A 71 14.36 -4.74 2.36
N VAL A 72 14.08 -5.66 1.42
CA VAL A 72 14.92 -5.88 0.27
C VAL A 72 14.82 -4.54 -0.44
N LEU A 73 15.61 -3.59 0.04
CA LEU A 73 16.25 -2.60 -0.78
C LEU A 73 16.78 -3.47 -1.90
N VAL A 74 16.01 -3.52 -2.98
CA VAL A 74 16.44 -3.91 -4.31
C VAL A 74 17.60 -2.96 -4.56
N LYS A 75 18.76 -3.37 -4.03
CA LYS A 75 20.04 -2.70 -4.14
C LYS A 75 20.65 -3.07 -5.48
N ASP A 76 19.81 -3.43 -6.46
CA ASP A 76 20.12 -3.61 -7.87
C ASP A 76 20.41 -2.27 -8.58
N LYS A 77 20.80 -1.22 -7.86
CA LYS A 77 21.40 -0.04 -8.51
C LYS A 77 22.89 -0.21 -8.76
N GLU A 78 23.59 -1.13 -8.09
CA GLU A 78 25.00 -1.40 -8.41
C GLU A 78 25.17 -2.49 -9.47
N GLU A 79 24.35 -3.55 -9.44
CA GLU A 79 24.35 -4.60 -10.48
C GLU A 79 23.96 -4.06 -11.87
N LEU A 80 22.93 -3.21 -11.96
CA LEU A 80 22.55 -2.55 -13.23
C LEU A 80 23.62 -1.56 -13.72
N PHE A 81 24.35 -0.90 -12.83
CA PHE A 81 25.40 0.04 -13.21
C PHE A 81 26.63 -0.71 -13.75
N TRP A 82 27.01 -1.83 -13.13
CA TRP A 82 28.05 -2.71 -13.67
C TRP A 82 27.62 -3.33 -15.01
N TRP A 83 26.37 -3.79 -15.15
CA TRP A 83 25.88 -4.34 -16.42
C TRP A 83 25.85 -3.31 -17.55
N PHE A 84 25.44 -2.06 -17.26
CA PHE A 84 25.51 -0.95 -18.22
C PHE A 84 26.95 -0.54 -18.57
N THR A 85 27.88 -0.60 -17.60
CA THR A 85 29.29 -0.22 -17.79
C THR A 85 30.07 -1.30 -18.53
N ILE A 86 29.78 -2.58 -18.27
CA ILE A 86 30.36 -3.73 -18.95
C ILE A 86 29.83 -3.83 -20.38
N SER A 87 28.53 -3.61 -20.59
CA SER A 87 27.91 -3.66 -21.93
C SER A 87 28.36 -2.52 -22.85
N ASN A 88 28.69 -1.33 -22.32
CA ASN A 88 29.18 -0.20 -23.12
C ASN A 88 30.71 -0.17 -23.32
N ARG A 89 31.46 -1.17 -22.81
CA ARG A 89 32.93 -1.26 -22.99
C ARG A 89 33.32 -2.19 -24.17
N GLN A 90 32.35 -2.68 -24.94
CA GLN A 90 32.59 -3.54 -26.12
C GLN A 90 32.34 -2.85 -27.47
N PHE A 91 32.33 -1.52 -27.53
CA PHE A 91 32.43 -0.77 -28.79
C PHE A 91 33.60 0.21 -28.76
#